data_AF-A0A1V0PXD4-F1
#
_entry.id   AF-A0A1V0PXD4-F1
#
_cell.length_a   1.000
_cell.length_b   1.000
_cell.length_c   1.000
_cell.angle_alpha   90.00
_cell.angle_beta   90.00
_cell.angle_gamma   90.00
#
_symmetry.space_group_name_H-M   'P 1'
#
loop_
_entity.id
_entity.type
_entity.pdbx_description
1 polymer ?
#
loop_
_entity_poly.entity_id
_entity_poly.type
_entity_poly.pdbx_seq_one_letter_code
_entity_poly.pdbx_strand_id
1 'polypeptide(L)'
;MKRSEINDILREGEAFIRSFGHFLPPFADWPPDRMRGPDGALIRERRLGWDITDYGQGRFDTLGLFLFTIRNGSLGALSQGRGMVYAEKIMISRRDQLSPMHRHILKTEDIINRGGGDLVLKLHAARPDGAIDPDAAVEVLSDGVPQTMTAGGHLRLRPGSSVTLPPTVWHAFWAEGGDCLIAEVSTVNDDLTDNVFADPIGRFSNVTEDVAPLRLLVSDYD
;
A
#
# COMPACT_ATOMS: atom_id res chain seq x y z
N MET A 1 -1.44 -13.80 -11.14
CA MET A 1 -2.08 -14.54 -10.03
C MET A 1 -3.34 -15.28 -10.47
N LYS A 2 -3.66 -16.42 -9.86
CA LYS A 2 -4.95 -17.10 -10.06
C LYS A 2 -6.04 -16.50 -9.17
N ARG A 3 -7.30 -16.50 -9.60
CA ARG A 3 -8.40 -15.99 -8.75
C ARG A 3 -8.59 -16.86 -7.51
N SER A 4 -8.34 -18.16 -7.60
CA SER A 4 -8.37 -19.06 -6.43
C SER A 4 -7.37 -18.64 -5.36
N GLU A 5 -6.14 -18.33 -5.77
CA GLU A 5 -5.04 -17.85 -4.92
C GLU A 5 -5.37 -16.50 -4.29
N ILE A 6 -5.90 -15.56 -5.08
CA ILE A 6 -6.40 -14.28 -4.59
C ILE A 6 -7.48 -14.49 -3.52
N ASN A 7 -8.45 -15.39 -3.75
CA ASN A 7 -9.50 -15.68 -2.79
C ASN A 7 -8.97 -16.24 -1.46
N ASP A 8 -7.90 -17.03 -1.50
CA ASP A 8 -7.25 -17.57 -0.30
C ASP A 8 -6.48 -16.47 0.44
N ILE A 9 -5.70 -15.65 -0.28
CA ILE A 9 -5.00 -14.49 0.27
C ILE A 9 -5.97 -13.51 0.95
N LEU A 10 -7.15 -13.26 0.36
CA LEU A 10 -8.19 -12.42 0.96
C LEU A 10 -8.64 -12.94 2.33
N ARG A 11 -8.93 -14.24 2.44
CA ARG A 11 -9.37 -14.85 3.70
C ARG A 11 -8.28 -14.83 4.76
N GLU A 12 -7.06 -15.18 4.37
CA GLU A 12 -5.92 -15.18 5.28
C GLU A 12 -5.57 -13.77 5.76
N GLY A 13 -5.58 -12.80 4.84
CA GLY A 13 -5.30 -11.41 5.15
C GLY A 13 -6.35 -10.80 6.08
N GLU A 14 -7.63 -11.08 5.84
CA GLU A 14 -8.69 -10.64 6.76
C GLU A 14 -8.54 -11.27 8.16
N ALA A 15 -8.26 -12.58 8.22
CA ALA A 15 -8.02 -13.27 9.48
C ALA A 15 -6.81 -12.70 10.23
N PHE A 16 -5.73 -12.37 9.50
CA PHE A 16 -4.54 -11.73 10.05
C PHE A 16 -4.88 -10.34 10.61
N ILE A 17 -5.55 -9.48 9.86
CA ILE A 17 -6.02 -8.16 10.32
C ILE A 17 -6.85 -8.30 11.61
N ARG A 18 -7.79 -9.25 11.63
CA ARG A 18 -8.67 -9.50 12.78
C ARG A 18 -7.92 -9.97 14.02
N SER A 19 -6.82 -10.70 13.84
CA SER A 19 -5.98 -11.19 14.95
C SER A 19 -5.35 -10.07 15.79
N PHE A 20 -5.17 -8.88 15.21
CA PHE A 20 -4.73 -7.66 15.90
C PHE A 20 -5.89 -6.83 16.48
N GLY A 21 -7.13 -7.31 16.41
CA GLY A 21 -8.31 -6.58 16.86
C GLY A 21 -8.78 -5.47 15.91
N HIS A 22 -8.26 -5.42 14.67
CA HIS A 22 -8.75 -4.52 13.64
C HIS A 22 -9.93 -5.15 12.88
N PHE A 23 -10.93 -4.32 12.58
CA PHE A 23 -12.12 -4.74 11.84
C PHE A 23 -12.27 -3.89 10.59
N LEU A 24 -12.53 -4.55 9.46
CA LEU A 24 -12.79 -3.87 8.20
C LEU A 24 -14.24 -3.36 8.14
N PRO A 25 -14.51 -2.29 7.36
CA PRO A 25 -15.86 -1.78 7.20
C PRO A 25 -16.78 -2.82 6.53
N PRO A 26 -18.11 -2.75 6.73
CA PRO A 26 -19.04 -3.77 6.22
C PRO A 26 -18.98 -4.02 4.70
N PHE A 27 -18.49 -3.06 3.91
CA PHE A 27 -18.34 -3.24 2.47
C PHE A 27 -17.20 -4.17 2.07
N ALA A 28 -16.25 -4.44 2.97
CA ALA A 28 -15.23 -5.47 2.76
C ALA A 28 -15.86 -6.85 2.51
N ASP A 29 -17.07 -7.07 3.02
CA ASP A 29 -17.84 -8.29 2.87
C ASP A 29 -18.84 -8.31 1.71
N TRP A 30 -18.89 -7.26 0.89
CA TRP A 30 -19.88 -7.19 -0.18
C TRP A 30 -19.59 -8.21 -1.29
N PRO A 31 -20.62 -8.95 -1.77
CA PRO A 31 -20.46 -9.80 -2.92
C PRO A 31 -20.22 -8.97 -4.19
N PRO A 32 -19.56 -9.53 -5.22
CA PRO A 32 -19.24 -8.82 -6.46
C PRO A 32 -20.42 -8.08 -7.09
N ASP A 33 -21.60 -8.69 -7.15
CA ASP A 33 -22.77 -8.08 -7.82
C ASP A 33 -23.26 -6.83 -7.11
N ARG A 34 -23.23 -6.82 -5.77
CA ARG A 34 -23.55 -5.61 -5.00
C ARG A 34 -22.49 -4.54 -5.21
N MET A 35 -21.21 -4.94 -5.22
CA MET A 35 -20.11 -4.02 -5.46
C MET A 35 -20.17 -3.40 -6.85
N ARG A 36 -20.65 -4.10 -7.89
CA ARG A 36 -20.88 -3.56 -9.25
C ARG A 36 -22.13 -2.68 -9.33
N GLY A 37 -23.11 -2.93 -8.47
CA GLY A 37 -24.36 -2.18 -8.39
C GLY A 37 -24.20 -0.71 -8.01
N PRO A 38 -25.33 0.03 -7.95
CA PRO A 38 -25.34 1.46 -7.62
C PRO A 38 -24.81 1.75 -6.20
N ASP A 39 -25.03 0.85 -5.24
CA ASP A 39 -24.50 0.95 -3.87
C ASP A 39 -22.97 1.11 -3.83
N GLY A 40 -22.27 0.47 -4.78
CA GLY A 40 -20.80 0.51 -4.85
C GLY A 40 -20.24 1.70 -5.62
N ALA A 41 -21.08 2.58 -6.19
CA ALA A 41 -20.60 3.60 -7.14
C ALA A 41 -19.49 4.49 -6.55
N LEU A 42 -19.69 5.03 -5.34
CA LEU A 42 -18.69 5.87 -4.69
C LEU A 42 -17.46 5.07 -4.20
N ILE A 43 -17.67 3.80 -3.80
CA ILE A 43 -16.57 2.90 -3.43
C ILE A 43 -15.64 2.69 -4.63
N ARG A 44 -16.22 2.43 -5.81
CA ARG A 44 -15.48 2.25 -7.07
C ARG A 44 -14.83 3.55 -7.53
N GLU A 45 -15.57 4.66 -7.52
CA GLU A 45 -15.05 6.00 -7.85
C GLU A 45 -13.81 6.35 -7.01
N ARG A 46 -13.83 6.02 -5.71
CA ARG A 46 -12.73 6.31 -4.78
C ARG A 46 -11.71 5.20 -4.64
N ARG A 47 -11.85 4.12 -5.43
CA ARG A 47 -10.94 2.96 -5.43
C ARG A 47 -10.75 2.39 -4.02
N LEU A 48 -11.83 2.30 -3.23
CA LEU A 48 -11.78 1.72 -1.88
C LEU A 48 -11.85 0.19 -1.94
N GLY A 49 -11.36 -0.47 -0.89
CA GLY A 49 -11.47 -1.92 -0.73
C GLY A 49 -10.18 -2.67 -1.04
N TRP A 50 -10.34 -3.94 -1.41
CA TRP A 50 -9.27 -4.91 -1.52
C TRP A 50 -8.32 -4.63 -2.68
N ASP A 51 -7.02 -4.78 -2.43
CA ASP A 51 -5.99 -4.74 -3.45
C ASP A 51 -4.90 -5.76 -3.14
N ILE A 52 -4.55 -6.58 -4.14
CA ILE A 52 -3.55 -7.63 -4.04
C ILE A 52 -2.73 -7.55 -5.32
N THR A 53 -1.42 -7.31 -5.16
CA THR A 53 -0.52 -7.15 -6.29
C THR A 53 0.72 -8.03 -6.16
N ASP A 54 1.10 -8.68 -7.26
CA ASP A 54 2.42 -9.26 -7.49
C ASP A 54 3.28 -8.38 -8.43
N TYR A 55 2.83 -7.13 -8.64
CA TYR A 55 3.41 -6.14 -9.55
C TYR A 55 3.57 -6.63 -11.00
N GLY A 56 2.70 -7.58 -11.40
CA GLY A 56 2.75 -8.23 -12.70
C GLY A 56 3.89 -9.24 -12.85
N GLN A 57 4.58 -9.60 -11.77
CA GLN A 57 5.79 -10.43 -11.80
C GLN A 57 5.52 -11.92 -11.51
N GLY A 58 4.30 -12.29 -11.12
CA GLY A 58 3.93 -13.69 -10.89
C GLY A 58 4.59 -14.35 -9.66
N ARG A 59 5.08 -13.56 -8.70
CA ARG A 59 5.83 -14.05 -7.53
C ARG A 59 5.39 -13.39 -6.22
N PHE A 60 4.07 -13.38 -5.97
CA PHE A 60 3.45 -12.71 -4.83
C PHE A 60 4.19 -12.95 -3.50
N ASP A 61 4.53 -14.19 -3.16
CA ASP A 61 5.17 -14.57 -1.89
C ASP A 61 6.47 -13.82 -1.59
N THR A 62 7.21 -13.43 -2.63
CA THR A 62 8.52 -12.75 -2.49
C THR A 62 8.48 -11.29 -2.92
N LEU A 63 7.57 -10.94 -3.83
CA LEU A 63 7.38 -9.61 -4.39
C LEU A 63 5.89 -9.40 -4.57
N GLY A 64 5.31 -8.67 -3.64
CA GLY A 64 3.87 -8.50 -3.59
C GLY A 64 3.43 -7.68 -2.38
N LEU A 65 2.18 -7.28 -2.41
CA LEU A 65 1.58 -6.53 -1.31
C LEU A 65 0.08 -6.81 -1.23
N PHE A 66 -0.40 -6.91 0.00
CA PHE A 66 -1.81 -6.97 0.33
C PHE A 66 -2.24 -5.64 0.93
N LEU A 67 -3.36 -5.08 0.46
CA LEU A 67 -3.91 -3.84 0.99
C LEU A 67 -5.44 -3.87 1.04
N PHE A 68 -5.98 -3.06 1.94
CA PHE A 68 -7.37 -2.62 1.92
C PHE A 68 -7.43 -1.11 2.11
N THR A 69 -7.95 -0.39 1.11
CA THR A 69 -8.17 1.06 1.19
C THR A 69 -9.47 1.33 1.94
N ILE A 70 -9.37 1.88 3.15
CA ILE A 70 -10.50 2.10 4.06
C ILE A 70 -11.28 3.35 3.65
N ARG A 71 -10.55 4.41 3.29
CA ARG A 71 -11.10 5.70 2.87
C ARG A 71 -10.10 6.38 1.93
N ASN A 72 -10.62 7.20 1.03
CA ASN A 72 -9.80 7.98 0.10
C ASN A 72 -10.53 9.25 -0.32
N GLY A 73 -9.77 10.32 -0.47
CA GLY A 73 -10.24 11.62 -0.92
C GLY A 73 -10.35 11.73 -2.44
N SER A 74 -10.29 12.94 -2.98
CA SER A 74 -10.09 13.19 -4.41
C SER A 74 -9.03 14.24 -4.64
N LEU A 75 -8.34 14.15 -5.78
CA LEU A 75 -7.34 15.14 -6.17
C LEU A 75 -7.93 16.56 -6.26
N GLY A 76 -9.20 16.69 -6.64
CA GLY A 76 -9.91 17.97 -6.61
C GLY A 76 -10.06 18.57 -5.21
N ALA A 77 -10.36 17.75 -4.20
CA ALA A 77 -10.42 18.19 -2.80
C ALA A 77 -9.01 18.55 -2.27
N LEU A 78 -8.02 17.71 -2.59
CA LEU A 78 -6.62 17.93 -2.23
C LEU A 78 -6.09 19.25 -2.79
N SER A 79 -6.33 19.52 -4.07
CA SER A 79 -5.93 20.77 -4.75
C SER A 79 -6.54 22.02 -4.10
N GLN A 80 -7.75 21.90 -3.56
CA GLN A 80 -8.43 23.00 -2.85
C GLN A 80 -8.07 23.08 -1.36
N GLY A 81 -7.33 22.12 -0.82
CA GLY A 81 -6.97 22.04 0.60
C GLY A 81 -8.16 21.86 1.55
N ARG A 82 -9.31 21.38 1.07
CA ARG A 82 -10.55 21.27 1.85
C ARG A 82 -11.36 20.03 1.47
N GLY A 83 -12.08 19.48 2.44
CA GLY A 83 -12.82 18.22 2.29
C GLY A 83 -11.98 17.00 2.65
N MET A 84 -12.27 15.85 2.03
CA MET A 84 -11.46 14.63 2.21
C MET A 84 -10.17 14.76 1.40
N VAL A 85 -9.14 15.30 2.04
CA VAL A 85 -7.78 15.47 1.48
C VAL A 85 -6.82 14.34 1.86
N TYR A 86 -7.35 13.28 2.46
CA TYR A 86 -6.60 12.21 3.09
C TYR A 86 -7.10 10.83 2.65
N ALA A 87 -6.25 9.83 2.84
CA ALA A 87 -6.56 8.43 2.66
C ALA A 87 -6.06 7.61 3.85
N GLU A 88 -6.60 6.40 3.98
CA GLU A 88 -6.15 5.42 4.96
C GLU A 88 -6.18 4.03 4.33
N LYS A 89 -5.09 3.27 4.47
CA LYS A 89 -5.03 1.86 4.09
C LYS A 89 -4.57 1.03 5.27
N ILE A 90 -4.97 -0.23 5.27
CA ILE A 90 -4.36 -1.29 6.07
C ILE A 90 -3.74 -2.30 5.13
N MET A 91 -2.54 -2.75 5.43
CA MET A 91 -1.72 -3.56 4.53
C MET A 91 -1.06 -4.69 5.31
N ILE A 92 -0.62 -5.70 4.57
CA ILE A 92 0.16 -6.81 5.12
C ILE A 92 1.38 -6.98 4.24
N SER A 93 2.56 -6.88 4.86
CA SER A 93 3.79 -7.43 4.29
C SER A 93 4.02 -8.76 4.97
N ARG A 94 3.97 -9.84 4.19
CA ARG A 94 4.41 -11.15 4.69
C ARG A 94 5.90 -11.10 5.00
N ARG A 95 6.33 -11.99 5.88
CA ARG A 95 7.75 -12.13 6.20
C ARG A 95 8.58 -12.23 4.91
N ASP A 96 9.61 -11.40 4.81
CA ASP A 96 10.56 -11.35 3.69
C ASP A 96 9.92 -11.00 2.31
N GLN A 97 8.65 -10.59 2.27
CA GLN A 97 7.93 -10.16 1.06
C GLN A 97 8.22 -8.69 0.75
N LEU A 98 8.77 -8.43 -0.44
CA LEU A 98 9.17 -7.11 -0.88
C LEU A 98 8.02 -6.32 -1.54
N SER A 99 7.76 -5.12 -1.01
CA SER A 99 7.18 -4.02 -1.76
C SER A 99 8.32 -3.25 -2.46
N PRO A 100 8.33 -3.19 -3.80
CA PRO A 100 9.48 -2.73 -4.58
C PRO A 100 9.73 -1.24 -4.43
N MET A 101 10.94 -0.82 -4.82
CA MET A 101 11.38 0.58 -4.75
C MET A 101 10.49 1.47 -5.62
N HIS A 102 9.80 2.41 -4.97
CA HIS A 102 8.96 3.38 -5.64
C HIS A 102 8.96 4.72 -4.91
N ARG A 103 8.41 5.73 -5.56
CA ARG A 103 8.03 7.00 -4.93
C ARG A 103 6.67 7.43 -5.44
N HIS A 104 6.14 8.44 -4.78
CA HIS A 104 4.93 9.12 -5.21
C HIS A 104 5.25 10.43 -5.94
N ILE A 105 4.35 10.89 -6.80
CA ILE A 105 4.46 12.21 -7.45
C ILE A 105 3.88 13.28 -6.51
N LEU A 106 2.75 12.99 -5.86
CA LEU A 106 2.00 13.91 -5.02
C LEU A 106 1.81 13.39 -3.58
N LYS A 107 1.58 12.09 -3.40
CA LYS A 107 1.24 11.55 -2.08
C LYS A 107 2.38 11.76 -1.08
N THR A 108 2.00 12.24 0.11
CA THR A 108 2.81 12.14 1.32
C THR A 108 2.11 11.16 2.23
N GLU A 109 2.85 10.21 2.78
CA GLU A 109 2.28 9.14 3.58
C GLU A 109 3.06 8.87 4.85
N ASP A 110 2.35 8.51 5.90
CA ASP A 110 2.91 7.87 7.07
C ASP A 110 2.74 6.36 6.92
N ILE A 111 3.86 5.63 6.83
CA ILE A 111 3.88 4.17 6.94
C ILE A 111 4.06 3.80 8.41
N ILE A 112 3.14 2.99 8.94
CA ILE A 112 3.00 2.71 10.36
C ILE A 112 3.04 1.21 10.59
N ASN A 113 3.97 0.72 11.43
CA ASN A 113 3.93 -0.65 11.91
C ASN A 113 2.88 -0.78 13.02
N ARG A 114 1.74 -1.40 12.71
CA ARG A 114 0.64 -1.64 13.67
C ARG A 114 0.82 -2.90 14.51
N GLY A 115 1.74 -3.79 14.15
CA GLY A 115 2.04 -4.98 14.91
C GLY A 115 2.62 -6.12 14.07
N GLY A 116 3.10 -7.15 14.76
CA GLY A 116 3.73 -8.33 14.13
C GLY A 116 5.25 -8.18 14.07
N GLY A 117 5.84 -8.50 12.92
CA GLY A 117 7.27 -8.34 12.65
C GLY A 117 7.72 -6.88 12.58
N ASP A 118 9.04 -6.69 12.48
CA ASP A 118 9.64 -5.38 12.25
C ASP A 118 9.50 -5.01 10.77
N LEU A 119 9.01 -3.81 10.45
CA LEU A 119 8.93 -3.32 9.08
C LEU A 119 10.23 -2.60 8.74
N VAL A 120 10.95 -3.08 7.75
CA VAL A 120 12.21 -2.48 7.29
C VAL A 120 11.96 -1.73 5.99
N LEU A 121 12.40 -0.47 5.94
CA LEU A 121 12.31 0.38 4.76
C LEU A 121 13.71 0.72 4.26
N LYS A 122 13.98 0.45 2.98
CA LYS A 122 15.16 0.95 2.29
C LYS A 122 14.83 2.26 1.61
N LEU A 123 15.57 3.32 1.93
CA LEU A 123 15.26 4.67 1.45
C LEU A 123 16.36 5.26 0.56
N HIS A 124 15.95 6.06 -0.42
CA HIS A 124 16.81 6.95 -1.19
C HIS A 124 16.16 8.33 -1.34
N ALA A 125 16.97 9.38 -1.43
CA ALA A 125 16.48 10.70 -1.81
C ALA A 125 16.18 10.74 -3.31
N ALA A 126 15.21 11.55 -3.72
CA ALA A 126 14.98 11.88 -5.11
C ALA A 126 15.83 13.08 -5.52
N ARG A 127 16.40 13.01 -6.72
CA ARG A 127 17.00 14.15 -7.42
C ARG A 127 15.92 15.16 -7.85
N PRO A 128 16.29 16.39 -8.27
CA PRO A 128 15.33 17.37 -8.78
C PRO A 128 14.49 16.89 -9.97
N ASP A 129 15.02 15.98 -10.79
CA ASP A 129 14.31 15.33 -11.90
C ASP A 129 13.44 14.13 -11.47
N GLY A 130 13.44 13.83 -10.16
CA GLY A 130 12.70 12.73 -9.55
C GLY A 130 13.41 11.38 -9.62
N ALA A 131 14.60 11.25 -10.22
CA ALA A 131 15.36 10.00 -10.22
C ALA A 131 15.94 9.69 -8.83
N ILE A 132 16.37 8.44 -8.60
CA ILE A 132 17.08 8.07 -7.37
C ILE A 132 18.42 8.81 -7.30
N ASP A 133 18.71 9.44 -6.16
CA ASP A 133 20.05 9.89 -5.83
C ASP A 133 20.83 8.76 -5.12
N PRO A 134 21.93 8.27 -5.71
CA PRO A 134 22.72 7.18 -5.14
C PRO A 134 23.63 7.62 -3.99
N ASP A 135 23.85 8.92 -3.80
CA ASP A 135 24.86 9.45 -2.89
C ASP A 135 24.28 10.35 -1.79
N ALA A 136 23.15 11.01 -2.05
CA ALA A 136 22.54 11.93 -1.10
C ALA A 136 22.00 11.21 0.15
N ALA A 137 22.24 11.81 1.32
CA ALA A 137 21.60 11.37 2.55
C ALA A 137 20.08 11.55 2.45
N VAL A 138 19.34 10.65 3.11
CA VAL A 138 17.88 10.68 3.19
C VAL A 138 17.48 11.18 4.56
N GLU A 139 16.66 12.22 4.59
CA GLU A 139 16.10 12.78 5.81
C GLU A 139 14.60 12.49 5.86
N VAL A 140 14.14 11.90 6.97
CA VAL A 140 12.72 11.59 7.21
C VAL A 140 12.35 11.92 8.65
N LEU A 141 11.06 12.00 8.93
CA LEU A 141 10.54 12.06 10.29
C LEU A 141 10.04 10.68 10.68
N SER A 142 10.56 10.12 11.77
CA SER A 142 10.03 8.91 12.39
C SER A 142 9.43 9.25 13.74
N ASP A 143 8.13 9.03 13.92
CA ASP A 143 7.39 9.41 15.14
C ASP A 143 7.59 10.89 15.54
N GLY A 144 7.76 11.78 14.55
CA GLY A 144 8.04 13.21 14.75
C GLY A 144 9.51 13.55 15.06
N VAL A 145 10.40 12.55 15.12
CA VAL A 145 11.83 12.73 15.35
C VAL A 145 12.58 12.68 14.01
N PRO A 146 13.42 13.70 13.69
CA PRO A 146 14.26 13.65 12.50
C PRO A 146 15.21 12.46 12.53
N GLN A 147 15.27 11.72 11.42
CA GLN A 147 16.20 10.62 11.19
C GLN A 147 16.96 10.88 9.88
N THR A 148 18.27 10.65 9.90
CA THR A 148 19.12 10.78 8.72
C THR A 148 19.80 9.45 8.46
N MET A 149 19.76 9.00 7.20
CA MET A 149 20.47 7.79 6.75
C MET A 149 21.25 8.07 5.48
N THR A 150 22.29 7.27 5.23
CA THR A 150 22.96 7.28 3.94
C THR A 150 22.01 6.77 2.85
N ALA A 151 22.28 7.12 1.58
CA ALA A 151 21.55 6.56 0.44
C ALA A 151 21.49 5.02 0.53
N GLY A 152 20.28 4.45 0.36
CA GLY A 152 20.05 3.01 0.46
C GLY A 152 20.10 2.46 1.89
N GLY A 153 20.14 3.33 2.90
CA GLY A 153 20.06 2.96 4.30
C GLY A 153 18.72 2.31 4.66
N HIS A 154 18.73 1.51 5.73
CA HIS A 154 17.55 0.78 6.20
C HIS A 154 17.03 1.39 7.50
N LEU A 155 15.80 1.91 7.47
CA LEU A 155 15.04 2.29 8.64
C LEU A 155 14.23 1.09 9.13
N ARG A 156 14.30 0.79 10.43
CA ARG A 156 13.53 -0.30 11.04
C ARG A 156 12.44 0.28 11.93
N LEU A 157 11.19 0.03 11.59
CA LEU A 157 10.01 0.37 12.38
C LEU A 157 9.57 -0.86 13.17
N ARG A 158 9.71 -0.78 14.49
CA ARG A 158 9.14 -1.77 15.41
C ARG A 158 7.64 -1.53 15.57
N PRO A 159 6.87 -2.50 16.10
CA PRO A 159 5.47 -2.30 16.43
C PRO A 159 5.23 -1.00 17.22
N GLY A 160 4.38 -0.13 16.68
CA GLY A 160 4.05 1.18 17.24
C GLY A 160 4.77 2.37 16.60
N SER A 161 5.83 2.15 15.82
CA SER A 161 6.56 3.21 15.13
C SER A 161 6.01 3.53 13.73
N SER A 162 6.19 4.77 13.31
CA SER A 162 5.89 5.24 11.96
C SER A 162 7.03 6.06 11.33
N VAL A 163 6.94 6.27 10.02
CA VAL A 163 7.77 7.20 9.25
C VAL A 163 6.93 7.97 8.26
N THR A 164 7.16 9.28 8.17
CA THR A 164 6.59 10.15 7.12
C THR A 164 7.49 10.14 5.89
N LEU A 165 6.92 9.79 4.74
CA LEU A 165 7.58 9.71 3.44
C LEU A 165 6.97 10.77 2.49
N PRO A 166 7.69 11.87 2.21
CA PRO A 166 7.28 12.85 1.20
C PRO A 166 7.58 12.35 -0.23
N PRO A 167 7.02 12.98 -1.29
CA PRO A 167 7.29 12.64 -2.70
C PRO A 167 8.78 12.62 -3.10
N THR A 168 9.63 13.27 -2.31
CA THR A 168 11.08 13.33 -2.51
C THR A 168 11.83 12.12 -1.96
N VAL A 169 11.13 11.11 -1.40
CA VAL A 169 11.75 9.91 -0.83
C VAL A 169 11.29 8.66 -1.58
N TRP A 170 12.27 8.02 -2.22
CA TRP A 170 12.13 6.68 -2.75
C TRP A 170 12.20 5.66 -1.62
N HIS A 171 11.32 4.67 -1.65
CA HIS A 171 11.21 3.67 -0.60
C HIS A 171 10.83 2.29 -1.14
N ALA A 172 11.43 1.27 -0.56
CA ALA A 172 11.02 -0.14 -0.66
C ALA A 172 10.87 -0.68 0.77
N PHE A 173 10.01 -1.67 1.00
CA PHE A 173 9.84 -2.23 2.34
C PHE A 173 9.51 -3.71 2.37
N TRP A 174 9.86 -4.37 3.48
CA TRP A 174 9.58 -5.77 3.78
C TRP A 174 9.48 -5.99 5.29
N ALA A 175 8.84 -7.08 5.72
CA ALA A 175 8.77 -7.47 7.12
C ALA A 175 9.89 -8.45 7.50
N GLU A 176 10.54 -8.22 8.64
CA GLU A 176 11.52 -9.12 9.27
C GLU A 176 10.97 -9.70 10.58
N GLY A 177 11.36 -10.94 10.91
CA GLY A 177 10.97 -11.59 12.17
C GLY A 177 9.52 -12.08 12.23
N GLY A 178 8.72 -11.84 11.19
CA GLY A 178 7.33 -12.29 11.07
C GLY A 178 6.57 -11.44 10.06
N ASP A 179 5.30 -11.76 9.84
CA ASP A 179 4.40 -10.91 9.06
C ASP A 179 4.14 -9.59 9.80
N CYS A 180 4.02 -8.49 9.06
CA CYS A 180 3.76 -7.16 9.62
C CYS A 180 2.39 -6.66 9.18
N LEU A 181 1.60 -6.21 10.16
CA LEU A 181 0.41 -5.41 9.93
C LEU A 181 0.82 -3.95 9.80
N ILE A 182 0.54 -3.36 8.65
CA ILE A 182 0.95 -1.99 8.32
C ILE A 182 -0.31 -1.13 8.17
N ALA A 183 -0.27 0.10 8.66
CA ALA A 183 -1.23 1.11 8.25
C ALA A 183 -0.53 2.19 7.41
N GLU A 184 -1.25 2.72 6.44
CA GLU A 184 -0.89 3.93 5.69
C GLU A 184 -1.89 5.01 6.07
N VAL A 185 -1.41 6.17 6.52
CA VAL A 185 -2.22 7.39 6.64
C VAL A 185 -1.58 8.43 5.76
N SER A 186 -2.30 8.93 4.76
CA SER A 186 -1.67 9.73 3.71
C SER A 186 -2.55 10.88 3.26
N THR A 187 -2.00 11.75 2.41
CA THR A 187 -2.82 12.53 1.48
C THR A 187 -3.55 11.60 0.49
N VAL A 188 -4.37 12.16 -0.40
CA VAL A 188 -5.16 11.38 -1.36
C VAL A 188 -4.28 10.39 -2.14
N ASN A 189 -4.77 9.14 -2.23
CA ASN A 189 -4.12 8.08 -2.97
C ASN A 189 -4.64 8.00 -4.41
N ASP A 190 -3.72 7.90 -5.38
CA ASP A 190 -4.03 7.57 -6.77
C ASP A 190 -3.05 6.52 -7.30
N ASP A 191 -3.40 5.25 -7.09
CA ASP A 191 -2.54 4.13 -7.49
C ASP A 191 -2.35 3.99 -9.02
N LEU A 192 -3.19 4.64 -9.83
CA LEU A 192 -3.11 4.55 -11.29
C LEU A 192 -1.99 5.42 -11.86
N THR A 193 -1.75 6.59 -11.27
CA THR A 193 -0.87 7.60 -11.87
C THR A 193 0.20 8.16 -10.93
N ASP A 194 0.06 7.96 -9.62
CA ASP A 194 0.96 8.57 -8.65
C ASP A 194 2.19 7.71 -8.33
N ASN A 195 2.17 6.42 -8.69
CA ASN A 195 3.27 5.50 -8.41
C ASN A 195 4.34 5.54 -9.50
N VAL A 196 5.58 5.87 -9.12
CA VAL A 196 6.77 5.73 -9.98
C VAL A 196 7.66 4.65 -9.42
N PHE A 197 7.78 3.52 -10.14
CA PHE A 197 8.66 2.40 -9.77
C PHE A 197 10.06 2.60 -10.36
N ALA A 198 11.09 2.17 -9.62
CA ALA A 198 12.47 2.21 -10.09
C ALA A 198 12.72 1.18 -11.19
N ASP A 199 12.14 -0.01 -11.02
CA ASP A 199 12.13 -1.06 -12.03
C ASP A 199 10.93 -0.91 -12.97
N PRO A 200 11.02 -1.35 -14.25
CA PRO A 200 9.94 -1.27 -15.22
C PRO A 200 8.86 -2.34 -14.95
N ILE A 201 8.16 -2.23 -13.83
CA ILE A 201 7.13 -3.14 -13.34
C ILE A 201 5.75 -2.48 -13.31
N GLY A 202 4.69 -3.30 -13.28
CA GLY A 202 3.31 -2.83 -13.19
C GLY A 202 2.85 -2.63 -11.75
N ARG A 203 1.72 -1.91 -11.57
CA ARG A 203 1.07 -1.75 -10.26
C ARG A 203 0.10 -2.89 -9.92
N PHE A 204 -0.51 -3.50 -10.92
CA PHE A 204 -1.54 -4.53 -10.74
C PHE A 204 -1.11 -5.87 -11.35
N SER A 205 -1.61 -6.95 -10.75
CA SER A 205 -1.40 -8.32 -11.21
C SER A 205 -2.18 -8.62 -12.49
N ASN A 206 -1.64 -9.52 -13.33
CA ASN A 206 -2.44 -10.21 -14.34
C ASN A 206 -3.22 -11.34 -13.67
N VAL A 207 -4.56 -11.32 -13.76
CA VAL A 207 -5.43 -12.31 -13.09
C VAL A 207 -5.92 -13.38 -14.07
N THR A 208 -5.80 -14.64 -13.67
CA THR A 208 -6.43 -15.79 -14.35
C THR A 208 -7.70 -16.18 -13.59
N GLU A 209 -8.86 -16.05 -14.22
CA GLU A 209 -10.17 -16.35 -13.64
C GLU A 209 -10.49 -17.85 -13.68
N ASP A 210 -9.82 -18.63 -12.83
CA ASP A 210 -10.02 -20.08 -12.70
C ASP A 210 -11.22 -20.46 -11.81
N VAL A 211 -11.69 -19.51 -10.98
CA VAL A 211 -12.88 -19.62 -10.14
C VAL A 211 -13.60 -18.28 -10.05
N ALA A 212 -14.84 -18.25 -9.54
CA ALA A 212 -15.55 -17.00 -9.29
C ALA A 212 -14.85 -16.16 -8.19
N PRO A 213 -14.85 -14.82 -8.29
CA PRO A 213 -14.27 -13.95 -7.27
C PRO A 213 -15.09 -13.95 -5.98
N LEU A 214 -14.42 -14.10 -4.84
CA LEU A 214 -15.03 -13.96 -3.51
C LEU A 214 -15.41 -12.51 -3.22
N ARG A 215 -14.50 -11.59 -3.60
CA ARG A 215 -14.61 -10.13 -3.54
C ARG A 215 -14.01 -9.55 -4.81
N LEU A 216 -14.43 -8.33 -5.16
CA LEU A 216 -13.74 -7.56 -6.20
C LEU A 216 -12.52 -6.87 -5.60
N LEU A 217 -11.43 -6.89 -6.37
CA LEU A 217 -10.28 -6.03 -6.15
C LEU A 217 -10.54 -4.65 -6.76
N VAL A 218 -9.78 -3.65 -6.33
CA VAL A 218 -9.81 -2.30 -6.90
C VAL A 218 -9.50 -2.29 -8.40
N SER A 219 -8.73 -3.27 -8.88
CA SER A 219 -8.46 -3.48 -10.31
C SER A 219 -9.64 -4.04 -11.10
N ASP A 220 -10.67 -4.57 -10.43
CA ASP A 220 -11.87 -5.16 -11.06
C ASP A 220 -13.02 -4.14 -11.23
N TYR A 221 -12.79 -2.85 -10.95
CA TYR A 221 -13.83 -1.82 -10.93
C TYR A 221 -14.15 -1.18 -12.29
N ASP A 222 -13.27 -1.38 -13.26
CA ASP A 222 -13.39 -0.85 -14.63
C ASP A 222 -14.05 -1.84 -15.59
#